data_AF-A0A371YIF9-F1
#
_entry.id   AF-A0A371YIF9-F1
#
_cell.length_a   1.000
_cell.length_b   1.000
_cell.length_c   1.000
_cell.angle_alpha   90.00
_cell.angle_beta   90.00
_cell.angle_gamma   90.00
#
_symmetry.space_group_name_H-M   'P 1'
#
loop_
_entity.id
_entity.type
_entity.pdbx_description
1 polymer ?
#
loop_
_entity_poly.entity_id
_entity_poly.type
_entity_poly.pdbx_seq_one_letter_code
_entity_poly.pdbx_strand_id
1 'polypeptide(L)'
;MKLKTTQIDGKTYAEVSEQGLPLYIHDDGKEVAHDAAQTTATINRLTGDLKTTREAKEKAETALTAFDGIDNPADAKKALETIKNLDERKLVDAGERDTAVAQAVKAVEEKYAPIVQE
;
A
#
# COMPACT_ATOMS: atom_id res chain seq x y z
N MET A 1 38.72 7.01 10.88
CA MET A 1 38.78 7.13 12.36
C MET A 1 39.89 6.26 12.93
N LYS A 2 40.66 6.77 13.90
CA LYS A 2 41.70 6.03 14.63
C LYS A 2 41.51 6.22 16.13
N LEU A 3 41.74 5.17 16.92
CA LEU A 3 41.67 5.26 18.38
C LEU A 3 42.70 6.27 18.89
N LYS A 4 42.26 7.19 19.74
CA LYS A 4 43.16 8.12 20.43
C LYS A 4 43.88 7.36 21.54
N THR A 5 45.20 7.42 21.53
CA THR A 5 46.04 6.67 22.47
C THR A 5 47.08 7.56 23.13
N THR A 6 47.50 7.16 24.33
CA THR A 6 48.60 7.76 25.08
C THR A 6 49.58 6.68 25.52
N GLN A 7 50.84 7.06 25.75
CA GLN A 7 51.88 6.14 26.25
C GLN A 7 52.22 6.44 27.71
N ILE A 8 52.20 5.41 28.56
CA ILE A 8 52.58 5.48 29.97
C ILE A 8 53.47 4.27 30.26
N ASP A 9 54.68 4.48 30.77
CA ASP A 9 55.67 3.44 31.09
C ASP A 9 55.90 2.42 29.95
N GLY A 10 55.96 2.91 28.71
CA GLY A 10 56.18 2.08 27.52
C GLY A 10 54.97 1.26 27.06
N LYS A 11 53.80 1.41 27.69
CA LYS A 11 52.53 0.78 27.29
C LYS A 11 51.61 1.79 26.62
N THR A 12 50.85 1.31 25.63
CA THR A 12 49.83 2.12 24.93
C THR A 12 48.48 1.95 25.61
N TYR A 13 47.83 3.07 25.96
CA TYR A 13 46.52 3.13 26.58
C TYR A 13 45.55 3.90 25.67
N ALA A 14 44.27 3.54 25.71
CA ALA A 14 43.22 4.33 25.06
C ALA A 14 42.89 5.55 25.91
N GLU A 15 42.72 6.71 25.27
CA GLU A 15 42.07 7.83 25.93
C GLU A 15 40.56 7.62 25.94
N VAL A 16 39.93 7.98 27.06
CA VAL A 16 38.49 7.85 27.26
C VAL A 16 37.88 9.20 27.58
N SER A 17 36.61 9.40 27.22
CA SER A 17 35.84 10.58 27.59
C SER A 17 35.51 10.59 29.09
N GLU A 18 34.90 11.67 29.57
CA GLU A 18 34.40 11.75 30.96
C GLU A 18 33.39 10.65 31.30
N GLN A 19 32.68 10.13 30.29
CA GLN A 19 31.76 9.00 30.41
C GLN A 19 32.44 7.62 30.31
N GLY A 20 33.78 7.58 30.21
CA GLY A 20 34.55 6.34 30.09
C GLY A 20 34.52 5.70 28.71
N LEU A 21 34.05 6.41 27.68
CA LEU A 21 33.96 5.90 26.31
C LEU A 21 35.27 6.12 25.56
N PRO A 22 35.78 5.15 24.77
CA PRO A 22 36.99 5.34 23.98
C PRO A 22 36.87 6.50 22.98
N LEU A 23 37.88 7.37 22.96
CA LEU A 23 37.95 8.50 22.04
C LEU A 23 38.58 8.09 20.71
N TYR A 24 37.97 8.49 19.60
CA TYR A 24 38.50 8.30 18.26
C TYR A 24 38.71 9.64 17.57
N ILE A 25 39.81 9.77 16.84
CA ILE A 25 40.10 10.91 15.97
C ILE A 25 39.59 10.57 14.57
N HIS A 26 38.67 11.39 14.07
CA HIS A 26 38.15 11.31 12.71
C HIS A 26 39.11 11.92 11.70
N ASP A 27 38.84 11.68 10.41
CA ASP A 27 39.73 12.13 9.32
C ASP A 27 39.72 13.67 9.20
N ASP A 28 38.73 14.35 9.80
CA ASP A 28 38.64 15.81 9.93
C ASP A 28 39.34 16.36 11.19
N GLY A 29 40.02 15.50 11.96
CA GLY A 29 40.71 15.85 13.19
C GLY A 29 39.82 15.97 14.43
N LYS A 30 38.50 15.79 14.32
CA LYS A 30 37.60 15.85 15.47
C LYS A 30 37.71 14.62 16.34
N GLU A 31 37.66 14.83 17.65
CA GLU A 31 37.58 13.78 18.65
C GLU A 31 36.11 13.41 18.91
N VAL A 32 35.81 12.11 18.86
CA VAL A 32 34.46 11.59 19.08
C VAL A 32 34.54 10.42 20.03
N ALA A 33 33.71 10.44 21.08
CA ALA A 33 33.52 9.31 21.97
C ALA A 33 32.70 8.21 21.28
N HIS A 34 33.22 6.98 21.27
CA HIS A 34 32.53 5.85 20.65
C HIS A 34 31.72 5.06 21.69
N ASP A 35 30.40 5.13 21.59
CA ASP A 35 29.47 4.24 22.31
C ASP A 35 29.09 3.04 21.42
N ALA A 36 29.72 1.89 21.69
CA ALA A 36 29.47 0.66 20.94
C ALA A 36 28.05 0.10 21.18
N ALA A 37 27.49 0.27 22.37
CA ALA A 37 26.16 -0.23 22.72
C ALA A 37 25.08 0.58 22.00
N GLN A 38 25.18 1.90 22.03
CA GLN A 38 24.28 2.80 21.29
C GLN A 38 24.41 2.60 19.77
N THR A 39 25.63 2.40 19.27
CA THR A 39 25.86 2.10 17.84
C THR A 39 25.15 0.81 17.44
N THR A 40 25.29 -0.26 18.23
CA THR A 40 24.62 -1.54 17.98
C THR A 40 23.10 -1.40 18.02
N ALA A 41 22.56 -0.67 19.00
CA ALA A 41 21.13 -0.39 19.08
C ALA A 41 20.61 0.36 17.85
N THR A 42 21.38 1.32 17.35
CA THR A 42 21.06 2.09 16.14
C THR A 42 21.07 1.21 14.89
N ILE A 43 22.07 0.35 14.74
CA ILE A 43 22.16 -0.62 13.63
C ILE A 43 20.95 -1.56 13.63
N ASN A 44 20.57 -2.09 14.79
CA ASN A 44 19.41 -2.97 14.92
C ASN A 44 18.11 -2.26 14.52
N ARG A 45 17.92 -1.02 14.97
CA ARG A 45 16.77 -0.20 14.58
C ARG A 45 16.71 0.02 13.07
N LEU A 46 17.81 0.50 12.47
CA LEU A 46 17.88 0.76 11.02
C LEU A 46 17.64 -0.51 10.18
N THR A 47 18.15 -1.65 10.65
CA THR A 47 17.93 -2.94 9.99
C THR A 47 16.46 -3.37 10.07
N GLY A 48 15.81 -3.13 11.22
CA GLY A 48 14.37 -3.32 11.38
C GLY A 48 13.57 -2.44 10.42
N ASP A 49 13.88 -1.15 10.36
CA ASP A 49 13.22 -0.17 9.47
C ASP A 49 13.36 -0.58 7.99
N LEU A 50 14.56 -1.03 7.59
CA LEU A 50 14.83 -1.53 6.24
C LEU A 50 14.01 -2.79 5.92
N LYS A 51 13.90 -3.72 6.87
CA LYS A 51 13.08 -4.93 6.71
C LYS A 51 11.62 -4.56 6.46
N THR A 52 11.04 -3.69 7.29
CA THR A 52 9.64 -3.23 7.11
C THR A 52 9.44 -2.54 5.76
N THR A 53 10.41 -1.74 5.32
CA THR A 53 10.37 -1.08 4.01
C THR A 53 10.40 -2.09 2.86
N ARG A 54 11.27 -3.11 2.94
CA ARG A 54 11.34 -4.18 1.94
C ARG A 54 10.03 -4.96 1.86
N GLU A 55 9.47 -5.34 3.00
CA GLU A 55 8.19 -6.08 3.07
C GLU A 55 7.03 -5.25 2.50
N ALA A 56 6.99 -3.95 2.81
CA ALA A 56 5.99 -3.05 2.23
C ALA A 56 6.14 -2.90 0.72
N LYS A 57 7.39 -2.79 0.23
CA LYS A 57 7.70 -2.76 -1.20
C LYS A 57 7.25 -4.05 -1.90
N GLU A 58 7.62 -5.22 -1.38
CA GLU A 58 7.25 -6.52 -1.95
C GLU A 58 5.74 -6.70 -1.99
N LYS A 59 5.03 -6.27 -0.93
CA LYS A 59 3.57 -6.29 -0.89
C LYS A 59 2.95 -5.35 -1.94
N ALA A 60 3.51 -4.15 -2.12
CA ALA A 60 3.04 -3.20 -3.12
C ALA A 60 3.28 -3.70 -4.55
N GLU A 61 4.47 -4.23 -4.83
CA GLU A 61 4.81 -4.83 -6.12
C GLU A 61 3.92 -6.04 -6.43
N THR A 62 3.68 -6.90 -5.45
CA THR A 62 2.74 -8.04 -5.59
C THR A 62 1.30 -7.57 -5.82
N ALA A 63 0.87 -6.48 -5.19
CA ALA A 63 -0.47 -5.93 -5.43
C ALA A 63 -0.59 -5.30 -6.83
N LEU A 64 0.51 -4.79 -7.39
CA LEU A 64 0.54 -4.19 -8.72
C LEU A 64 0.40 -5.23 -9.85
N THR A 65 0.86 -6.47 -9.67
CA THR A 65 0.71 -7.53 -10.69
C THR A 65 -0.75 -7.87 -11.01
N ALA A 66 -1.67 -7.63 -10.06
CA ALA A 66 -3.11 -7.78 -10.31
C ALA A 66 -3.64 -6.79 -11.38
N PHE A 67 -2.86 -5.77 -11.73
CA PHE A 67 -3.17 -4.78 -12.76
C PHE A 67 -2.34 -4.97 -14.05
N ASP A 68 -1.58 -6.06 -14.17
CA ASP A 68 -0.83 -6.37 -15.40
C ASP A 68 -1.78 -6.45 -16.61
N GLY A 69 -1.40 -5.77 -17.70
CA GLY A 69 -2.24 -5.62 -18.89
C GLY A 69 -3.23 -4.45 -18.85
N ILE A 70 -3.26 -3.66 -17.77
CA ILE A 70 -3.99 -2.39 -17.71
C ILE A 70 -3.01 -1.23 -17.92
N ASP A 71 -2.80 -0.84 -19.18
CA ASP A 71 -1.87 0.24 -19.54
C ASP A 71 -2.39 1.64 -19.17
N ASN A 72 -3.72 1.82 -19.19
CA ASN A 72 -4.37 3.08 -18.83
C ASN A 72 -5.46 2.88 -17.76
N PRO A 73 -5.20 3.26 -16.50
CA PRO A 73 -6.18 3.16 -15.42
C PRO A 73 -7.48 3.94 -15.66
N ALA A 74 -7.46 5.02 -16.46
CA ALA A 74 -8.66 5.78 -16.80
C ALA A 74 -9.61 4.97 -17.70
N ASP A 75 -9.05 4.23 -18.67
CA ASP A 75 -9.84 3.40 -19.57
C ASP A 75 -10.45 2.20 -18.83
N ALA A 76 -9.70 1.60 -17.89
CA ALA A 76 -10.25 0.56 -17.00
C ALA A 76 -11.42 1.07 -16.15
N LYS A 77 -11.30 2.27 -15.56
CA LYS A 77 -12.41 2.90 -14.82
C LYS A 77 -13.63 3.16 -15.70
N LYS A 78 -13.42 3.66 -16.93
CA LYS A 78 -14.48 3.91 -17.90
C LYS A 78 -15.18 2.61 -18.34
N ALA A 79 -14.42 1.53 -18.52
CA ALA A 79 -14.97 0.22 -18.83
C ALA A 79 -15.87 -0.29 -17.69
N LEU A 80 -15.43 -0.16 -16.43
CA LEU A 80 -16.24 -0.52 -15.26
C LEU A 80 -17.53 0.31 -15.18
N GLU A 81 -17.45 1.62 -15.41
CA GLU A 81 -18.63 2.50 -15.44
C GLU A 81 -19.60 2.13 -16.57
N THR A 82 -19.07 1.78 -17.75
CA THR A 82 -19.89 1.34 -18.89
C THR A 82 -20.62 0.03 -18.57
N ILE A 83 -19.94 -0.93 -17.92
CA ILE A 83 -20.56 -2.21 -17.50
C ILE A 83 -21.66 -1.95 -16.48
N LYS A 84 -21.42 -1.07 -15.50
CA LYS A 84 -22.43 -0.68 -14.50
C LYS A 84 -23.68 -0.08 -15.18
N ASN A 85 -23.49 0.85 -16.11
CA ASN A 85 -24.59 1.50 -16.83
C ASN A 85 -25.38 0.50 -17.71
N LEU A 86 -24.70 -0.52 -18.27
CA LEU A 86 -25.37 -1.60 -19.01
C LEU A 86 -26.28 -2.45 -18.12
N ASP A 87 -25.85 -2.74 -16.90
CA ASP A 87 -26.65 -3.49 -15.93
C ASP A 87 -27.86 -2.68 -15.45
N GLU A 88 -27.65 -1.39 -15.13
CA GLU A 88 -28.73 -0.45 -14.80
C GLU A 88 -29.77 -0.36 -15.93
N ARG A 89 -29.33 -0.26 -17.20
CA ARG A 89 -30.25 -0.21 -18.34
C ARG A 89 -31.06 -1.50 -18.50
N LYS A 90 -30.45 -2.68 -18.31
CA LYS A 90 -31.17 -3.96 -18.38
C LYS A 90 -32.28 -4.06 -17.32
N LEU A 91 -32.03 -3.56 -16.12
CA LEU A 91 -33.03 -3.54 -15.05
C LEU A 91 -34.20 -2.62 -15.39
N VAL A 92 -33.93 -1.46 -15.99
CA VAL A 92 -34.96 -0.54 -16.49
C VAL A 92 -35.76 -1.19 -17.62
N ASP A 93 -35.09 -1.72 -18.65
CA ASP A 93 -35.75 -2.39 -19.78
C ASP A 93 -36.63 -3.58 -19.34
N ALA A 94 -36.19 -4.32 -18.31
CA ALA A 94 -36.98 -5.42 -17.73
C ALA A 94 -38.26 -4.91 -17.04
N GLY A 95 -38.16 -3.84 -16.25
CA GLY A 95 -39.33 -3.23 -15.60
C GLY A 95 -40.32 -2.62 -16.60
N GLU A 96 -39.83 -1.99 -17.66
CA GLU A 96 -40.66 -1.47 -18.75
C GLU A 96 -41.38 -2.59 -19.50
N ARG A 97 -40.68 -3.71 -19.78
CA ARG A 97 -41.28 -4.90 -20.40
C ARG A 97 -42.41 -5.46 -19.53
N ASP A 98 -42.19 -5.63 -18.24
CA ASP A 98 -43.20 -6.19 -17.33
C ASP A 98 -44.42 -5.27 -17.25
N THR A 99 -44.20 -3.95 -17.25
CA THR A 99 -45.29 -2.95 -17.32
C THR A 99 -46.06 -3.05 -18.63
N ALA A 100 -45.39 -3.16 -19.77
CA ALA A 100 -46.02 -3.31 -21.08
C ALA A 100 -46.82 -4.62 -21.18
N VAL A 101 -46.29 -5.72 -20.64
CA VAL A 101 -47.01 -7.00 -20.56
C VAL A 101 -48.24 -6.87 -19.68
N ALA A 102 -48.14 -6.25 -18.50
CA ALA A 102 -49.27 -6.03 -17.62
C ALA A 102 -50.37 -5.18 -18.28
N GLN A 103 -49.99 -4.12 -19.01
CA GLN A 103 -50.92 -3.29 -19.77
C GLN A 103 -51.57 -4.07 -20.93
N ALA A 104 -50.81 -4.90 -21.65
CA ALA A 104 -51.32 -5.73 -22.73
C ALA A 104 -52.31 -6.79 -22.21
N VAL A 105 -51.99 -7.46 -21.10
CA VAL A 105 -52.90 -8.41 -20.44
C VAL A 105 -54.18 -7.70 -20.02
N LYS A 106 -54.09 -6.54 -19.37
CA LYS A 106 -55.26 -5.76 -18.95
C LYS A 106 -56.14 -5.35 -20.13
N ALA A 107 -55.55 -4.88 -21.23
CA ALA A 107 -56.28 -4.51 -22.44
C ALA A 107 -56.97 -5.71 -23.11
N VAL A 108 -56.33 -6.89 -23.07
CA VAL A 108 -56.93 -8.15 -23.54
C VAL A 108 -58.09 -8.54 -22.62
N GLU A 109 -57.90 -8.56 -21.30
CA GLU A 109 -58.97 -8.86 -20.34
C GLU A 109 -60.17 -7.91 -20.50
N GLU A 110 -59.97 -6.60 -20.64
CA GLU A 110 -61.05 -5.64 -20.88
C GLU A 110 -61.80 -5.90 -22.21
N LYS A 111 -61.08 -6.35 -23.25
CA LYS A 111 -61.67 -6.66 -24.56
C LYS A 111 -62.46 -7.98 -24.57
N TYR A 112 -62.08 -8.96 -23.76
CA TYR A 112 -62.73 -10.27 -23.68
C TYR A 112 -63.69 -10.41 -22.48
N ALA A 113 -63.63 -9.55 -21.47
CA ALA A 113 -64.59 -9.46 -20.37
C ALA A 113 -66.06 -9.32 -20.82
N PRO A 114 -66.42 -8.54 -21.87
CA PRO A 114 -67.80 -8.47 -22.34
C PRO A 114 -68.27 -9.71 -23.14
N ILE A 115 -67.38 -10.68 -23.41
CA ILE A 115 -67.69 -11.88 -24.24
C ILE A 115 -67.84 -13.14 -23.37
N VAL A 116 -67.37 -13.14 -22.12
CA VAL A 116 -67.41 -14.31 -21.21
C VAL A 116 -68.60 -14.26 -20.22
N GLN A 117 -69.51 -13.29 -20.36
CA GLN A 117 -70.81 -13.28 -19.66
C GLN A 117 -71.91 -13.88 -20.55
N GLU A 118 -71.88 -15.20 -20.74
CA GLU A 118 -73.03 -16.01 -21.17
C GLU A 118 -72.95 -17.42 -20.58
#